data_AF-A0A822ZNM0-F1
#
_entry.id   AF-A0A822ZNM0-F1
#
_cell.length_a   1.000
_cell.length_b   1.000
_cell.length_c   1.000
_cell.angle_alpha   90.00
_cell.angle_beta   90.00
_cell.angle_gamma   90.00
#
_symmetry.space_group_name_H-M   'P 1'
#
loop_
_entity.id
_entity.type
_entity.pdbx_description
1 polymer ?
#
loop_
_entity_poly.entity_id
_entity_poly.type
_entity_poly.pdbx_seq_one_letter_code
_entity_poly.pdbx_strand_id
1 'polypeptide(L)'
;MALKVLSTLDAARTQYYHFKAIIIAGMGLFTDAYDFFCIIPVMKLIGRIYYHDPAEHQKLPFVVTMVVAVAFIGTMIGQVVFGILGDRIGRKRVYGLALTIMVSSSIGCGFSICRTRKCMITSLCFFRFLLGVGIGGDYPLSATIMSEFANKVTRGSFIAAVFSMQGFGILVSAAVTMAVLAIFDRTSSASKDRTPEVADLAW
;
A
#
# COMPACT_ATOMS: atom_id res chain seq x y z
N MET A 1 -13.61 -36.24 -12.79
CA MET A 1 -12.94 -35.28 -13.70
C MET A 1 -12.07 -34.27 -12.93
N ALA A 2 -12.57 -33.62 -11.88
CA ALA A 2 -11.83 -32.65 -11.06
C ALA A 2 -10.51 -33.17 -10.46
N LEU A 3 -10.48 -34.41 -9.94
CA LEU A 3 -9.26 -35.02 -9.38
C LEU A 3 -8.13 -35.20 -10.39
N LYS A 4 -8.46 -35.43 -11.67
CA LYS A 4 -7.48 -35.62 -12.74
C LYS A 4 -6.81 -34.29 -13.13
N VAL A 5 -7.58 -33.20 -13.07
CA VAL A 5 -7.10 -31.84 -13.30
C VAL A 5 -6.15 -31.38 -12.19
N LEU A 6 -6.50 -31.68 -10.93
CA LEU A 6 -5.61 -31.44 -9.78
C LEU A 6 -4.30 -32.24 -9.90
N SER A 7 -4.33 -33.51 -10.30
CA SER A 7 -3.11 -34.31 -10.50
C SER A 7 -2.23 -33.84 -11.66
N THR A 8 -2.83 -33.27 -12.71
CA THR A 8 -2.07 -32.68 -13.83
C THR A 8 -1.49 -31.31 -13.49
N LEU A 9 -2.13 -30.55 -12.59
CA LEU A 9 -1.51 -29.38 -11.98
C LEU A 9 -0.34 -29.81 -11.08
N ASP A 10 -0.50 -30.92 -10.35
CA ASP A 10 0.52 -31.49 -9.45
C ASP A 10 1.81 -31.94 -10.17
N ALA A 11 1.70 -32.41 -11.40
CA ALA A 11 2.81 -32.92 -12.21
C ALA A 11 3.42 -31.89 -13.19
N ALA A 12 2.91 -30.65 -13.26
CA ALA A 12 3.40 -29.66 -14.22
C ALA A 12 4.79 -29.12 -13.80
N ARG A 13 5.78 -29.20 -14.71
CA ARG A 13 7.08 -28.55 -14.53
C ARG A 13 6.90 -27.05 -14.32
N THR A 14 7.79 -26.42 -13.55
CA THR A 14 7.89 -24.96 -13.38
C THR A 14 8.15 -24.27 -14.72
N GLN A 15 7.07 -24.04 -15.47
CA GLN A 15 7.04 -23.36 -16.75
C GLN A 15 6.88 -21.84 -16.53
N TYR A 16 7.15 -21.04 -17.57
CA TYR A 16 6.98 -19.58 -17.57
C TYR A 16 5.61 -19.09 -17.05
N TYR A 17 4.59 -19.95 -17.15
CA TYR A 17 3.24 -19.71 -16.66
C TYR A 17 3.18 -19.59 -15.12
N HIS A 18 3.97 -20.39 -14.40
CA HIS A 18 4.08 -20.33 -12.95
C HIS A 18 4.78 -19.05 -12.48
N PHE A 19 5.81 -18.62 -13.20
CA PHE A 19 6.48 -17.35 -12.92
C PHE A 19 5.54 -16.16 -13.17
N LYS A 20 4.78 -16.19 -14.27
CA LYS A 20 3.75 -15.18 -14.56
C LYS A 20 2.68 -15.15 -13.48
N ALA A 21 2.24 -16.31 -12.97
CA ALA A 21 1.30 -16.40 -11.86
C ALA A 21 1.86 -15.86 -10.54
N ILE A 22 3.13 -16.13 -10.22
CA ILE A 22 3.83 -15.55 -9.06
C ILE A 22 3.90 -14.03 -9.17
N ILE A 23 4.24 -13.50 -10.35
CA ILE A 23 4.28 -12.04 -10.55
C ILE A 23 2.88 -11.46 -10.36
N ILE A 24 1.86 -12.00 -11.02
CA ILE A 24 0.49 -11.47 -10.93
C ILE A 24 -0.05 -11.54 -9.49
N ALA A 25 0.17 -12.65 -8.78
CA ALA A 25 -0.25 -12.80 -7.39
C ALA A 25 0.61 -11.94 -6.43
N GLY A 26 1.89 -11.79 -6.72
CA GLY A 26 2.83 -10.98 -5.95
C GLY A 26 2.66 -9.48 -6.13
N MET A 27 2.02 -9.02 -7.21
CA MET A 27 1.71 -7.60 -7.43
C MET A 27 0.82 -7.02 -6.32
N GLY A 28 -0.10 -7.81 -5.75
CA GLY A 28 -0.92 -7.36 -4.62
C GLY A 28 -0.07 -7.01 -3.40
N LEU A 29 0.69 -7.99 -2.89
CA LEU A 29 1.61 -7.77 -1.76
C LEU A 29 2.71 -6.74 -2.06
N PHE A 30 3.15 -6.63 -3.32
CA PHE A 30 4.06 -5.57 -3.76
C PHE A 30 3.43 -4.19 -3.56
N THR A 31 2.19 -3.99 -4.04
CA THR A 31 1.46 -2.72 -3.92
C THR A 31 1.17 -2.40 -2.46
N ASP A 32 0.76 -3.39 -1.65
CA ASP A 32 0.53 -3.22 -0.21
C ASP A 32 1.79 -2.69 0.50
N ALA A 33 2.94 -3.30 0.20
CA ALA A 33 4.22 -2.91 0.76
C ALA A 33 4.63 -1.50 0.30
N TYR A 34 4.44 -1.21 -0.98
CA TYR A 34 4.74 0.08 -1.55
C TYR A 34 3.97 1.20 -0.84
N ASP A 35 2.65 1.03 -0.68
CA ASP A 35 1.77 2.03 -0.06
C ASP A 35 2.12 2.28 1.41
N PHE A 36 2.39 1.22 2.18
CA PHE A 36 2.77 1.36 3.59
C PHE A 36 4.11 2.03 3.83
N PHE A 37 5.07 1.82 2.92
CA PHE A 37 6.40 2.39 3.09
C PHE A 37 6.54 3.78 2.46
N CYS A 38 5.75 4.09 1.43
CA CYS A 38 5.78 5.39 0.75
C CYS A 38 5.29 6.53 1.67
N ILE A 39 4.34 6.25 2.57
CA ILE A 39 3.77 7.30 3.44
C ILE A 39 4.77 7.82 4.48
N ILE A 40 5.72 7.00 4.95
CA ILE A 40 6.69 7.41 5.99
C ILE A 40 7.55 8.60 5.53
N PRO A 41 8.26 8.55 4.38
CA PRO A 41 9.04 9.69 3.91
C PRO A 41 8.17 10.88 3.49
N VAL A 42 6.99 10.65 2.90
CA VAL A 42 6.05 11.72 2.55
C VAL A 42 5.61 12.49 3.80
N MET A 43 5.27 11.78 4.88
CA MET A 43 4.89 12.42 6.13
C MET A 43 6.05 13.11 6.83
N LYS A 44 7.29 12.63 6.68
CA LYS A 44 8.49 13.36 7.15
C LYS A 44 8.66 14.69 6.42
N LEU A 45 8.40 14.72 5.11
CA LEU A 45 8.43 15.95 4.31
C LEU A 45 7.34 16.94 4.75
N ILE A 46 6.10 16.48 4.86
CA ILE A 46 4.96 17.27 5.37
C ILE A 46 5.25 17.79 6.78
N GLY A 47 5.82 16.95 7.66
CA GLY A 47 6.23 17.33 9.01
C GLY A 47 7.27 18.47 9.00
N ARG A 48 8.23 18.43 8.09
CA ARG A 48 9.24 19.48 7.94
C ARG A 48 8.69 20.79 7.36
N ILE A 49 7.70 20.74 6.48
CA ILE A 49 7.10 21.93 5.86
C ILE A 49 6.13 22.63 6.82
N TYR A 50 5.25 21.85 7.47
CA TYR A 50 4.13 22.42 8.24
C TYR A 50 4.38 22.57 9.75
N TYR A 51 5.34 21.84 10.32
CA TYR A 51 5.54 21.75 11.78
C TYR A 51 6.96 22.09 12.22
N HIS A 52 7.73 22.82 11.39
CA HIS A 52 9.04 23.30 11.78
C HIS A 52 8.91 24.58 12.61
N ASP A 53 8.86 24.42 13.94
CA ASP A 53 9.08 25.52 14.87
C ASP A 53 10.54 25.53 15.33
N PRO A 54 11.28 26.64 15.16
CA PRO A 54 12.70 26.72 15.54
C PRO A 54 12.93 26.69 17.06
N ALA A 55 11.88 26.73 17.89
CA ALA A 55 11.95 26.71 19.35
C ALA A 55 11.81 25.30 19.98
N GLU A 56 11.13 24.35 19.32
CA GLU A 56 11.02 22.97 19.79
C GLU A 56 11.90 22.06 18.95
N HIS A 57 13.03 21.64 19.52
CA HIS A 57 13.92 20.66 18.92
C HIS A 57 13.16 19.36 18.59
N GLN A 58 13.09 19.05 17.29
CA GLN A 58 13.12 17.67 16.78
C GLN A 58 12.05 16.68 17.31
N LYS A 59 10.84 17.11 17.64
CA LYS A 59 9.74 16.13 17.83
C LYS A 59 9.10 15.86 16.48
N LEU A 60 9.20 14.62 16.00
CA LEU A 60 8.39 14.18 14.86
C LEU A 60 6.93 14.50 15.20
N PRO A 61 6.21 15.31 14.41
CA PRO A 61 4.90 15.78 14.81
C PRO A 61 3.99 14.56 15.03
N PHE A 62 3.29 14.52 16.17
CA PHE A 62 2.35 13.46 16.57
C PHE A 62 1.43 13.01 15.41
N VAL A 63 1.09 13.97 14.55
CA VAL A 63 0.32 13.79 13.31
C VAL A 63 0.90 12.73 12.36
N VAL A 64 2.23 12.66 12.19
CA VAL A 64 2.90 11.69 11.32
C VAL A 64 2.64 10.27 11.81
N THR A 65 2.81 10.04 13.10
CA THR A 65 2.58 8.74 13.73
C THR A 65 1.09 8.37 13.70
N MET A 66 0.20 9.36 13.84
CA MET A 66 -1.25 9.15 13.76
C MET A 66 -1.71 8.68 12.37
N VAL A 67 -1.20 9.27 11.28
CA VAL A 67 -1.57 8.86 9.90
C VAL A 67 -1.19 7.39 9.66
N VAL A 68 -0.01 6.98 10.12
CA VAL A 68 0.46 5.59 10.00
C VAL A 68 -0.39 4.66 10.89
N ALA A 69 -0.67 5.06 12.13
CA ALA A 69 -1.50 4.28 13.05
C ALA A 69 -2.93 4.07 12.51
N VAL A 70 -3.54 5.10 11.91
CA VAL A 70 -4.87 5.01 11.30
C VAL A 70 -4.90 4.03 10.13
N ALA A 71 -3.85 3.98 9.31
CA ALA A 71 -3.74 2.98 8.24
C ALA A 71 -3.67 1.55 8.82
N PHE A 72 -2.93 1.34 9.91
CA PHE A 72 -2.88 0.04 10.59
C PHE A 72 -4.21 -0.36 11.23
N ILE A 73 -4.91 0.58 11.88
CA ILE A 73 -6.26 0.34 12.40
C ILE A 73 -7.22 -0.03 11.25
N GLY A 74 -7.12 0.68 10.12
CA GLY A 74 -7.83 0.35 8.89
C GLY A 74 -7.57 -1.08 8.44
N THR A 75 -6.30 -1.52 8.39
CA THR A 75 -5.98 -2.91 8.04
C THR A 75 -6.55 -3.94 8.99
N MET A 76 -6.52 -3.70 10.31
CA MET A 76 -7.09 -4.66 11.26
C MET A 76 -8.59 -4.82 11.04
N ILE A 77 -9.31 -3.71 10.83
CA ILE A 77 -10.74 -3.73 10.55
C ILE A 77 -11.00 -4.41 9.19
N GLY A 78 -10.21 -4.08 8.18
CA GLY A 78 -10.28 -4.68 6.85
C GLY A 78 -10.14 -6.19 6.88
N GLN A 79 -9.14 -6.72 7.58
CA GLN A 79 -8.89 -8.17 7.71
C GLN A 79 -10.11 -8.91 8.26
N VAL A 80 -10.75 -8.37 9.31
CA VAL A 80 -11.94 -9.00 9.91
C VAL A 80 -13.15 -8.88 8.98
N VAL A 81 -13.42 -7.69 8.44
CA VAL A 81 -14.60 -7.43 7.60
C VAL A 81 -14.53 -8.22 6.30
N PHE A 82 -13.42 -8.11 5.57
CA PHE A 82 -13.24 -8.81 4.30
C PHE A 82 -13.05 -10.32 4.47
N GLY A 83 -12.52 -10.78 5.60
CA GLY A 83 -12.50 -12.22 5.92
C GLY A 83 -13.92 -12.79 5.98
N ILE A 84 -14.78 -12.19 6.80
CA ILE A 84 -16.19 -12.61 6.92
C ILE A 84 -16.95 -12.44 5.59
N LEU A 85 -16.71 -11.33 4.89
CA LEU A 85 -17.37 -11.04 3.61
C LEU A 85 -16.94 -12.02 2.51
N GLY A 86 -15.65 -12.40 2.50
CA GLY A 86 -15.07 -13.39 1.60
C GLY A 86 -15.74 -14.75 1.73
N ASP A 87 -16.02 -15.17 2.96
CA ASP A 87 -16.69 -16.43 3.27
C ASP A 87 -18.20 -16.41 2.91
N ARG A 88 -18.86 -15.25 2.97
CA ARG A 88 -20.31 -15.13 2.65
C ARG A 88 -20.64 -14.88 1.18
N ILE A 89 -19.90 -13.99 0.51
CA ILE A 89 -20.27 -13.46 -0.82
C ILE A 89 -19.42 -14.10 -1.95
N GLY A 90 -18.33 -14.77 -1.58
CA GLY A 90 -17.42 -15.45 -2.48
C GLY A 90 -16.14 -14.65 -2.75
N ARG A 91 -15.01 -15.32 -2.56
CA ARG A 91 -13.65 -14.76 -2.55
C ARG A 91 -13.31 -13.92 -3.79
N LYS A 92 -13.70 -14.35 -4.99
CA LYS A 92 -13.38 -13.64 -6.24
C LYS A 92 -14.02 -12.25 -6.35
N ARG A 93 -15.26 -12.07 -5.88
CA ARG A 93 -15.94 -10.77 -5.92
C ARG A 93 -15.39 -9.83 -4.86
N VAL A 94 -15.11 -10.37 -3.69
CA VAL A 94 -14.57 -9.62 -2.55
C VAL A 94 -13.15 -9.13 -2.83
N TYR A 95 -12.34 -9.92 -3.53
CA TYR A 95 -11.02 -9.50 -4.01
C TYR A 95 -11.10 -8.28 -4.94
N GLY A 96 -11.99 -8.31 -5.94
CA GLY A 96 -12.21 -7.17 -6.83
C GLY A 96 -12.69 -5.91 -6.10
N LEU A 97 -13.53 -6.08 -5.06
CA LEU A 97 -13.99 -4.97 -4.22
C LEU A 97 -12.84 -4.36 -3.41
N ALA A 98 -12.01 -5.19 -2.77
CA ALA A 98 -10.84 -4.74 -1.99
C ALA A 98 -9.86 -3.95 -2.88
N LEU A 99 -9.55 -4.47 -4.08
CA LEU A 99 -8.71 -3.78 -5.07
C LEU A 99 -9.31 -2.43 -5.50
N THR A 100 -10.62 -2.37 -5.75
CA THR A 100 -11.30 -1.13 -6.15
C THR A 100 -11.23 -0.08 -5.04
N ILE A 101 -11.39 -0.50 -3.79
CA ILE A 101 -11.26 0.37 -2.61
C ILE A 101 -9.81 0.86 -2.47
N MET A 102 -8.83 -0.02 -2.66
CA MET A 102 -7.41 0.36 -2.59
C MET A 102 -7.05 1.39 -3.67
N VAL A 103 -7.44 1.17 -4.93
CA VAL A 103 -7.17 2.08 -6.04
C VAL A 103 -7.87 3.43 -5.85
N SER A 104 -9.17 3.41 -5.53
CA SER A 104 -9.93 4.66 -5.31
C SER A 104 -9.40 5.45 -4.11
N SER A 105 -8.97 4.78 -3.05
CA SER A 105 -8.37 5.44 -1.88
C SER A 105 -6.98 5.98 -2.16
N SER A 106 -6.17 5.28 -2.98
CA SER A 106 -4.84 5.75 -3.37
C SER A 106 -4.94 7.00 -4.25
N ILE A 107 -5.86 7.00 -5.22
CA ILE A 107 -6.22 8.18 -6.01
C ILE A 107 -6.73 9.30 -5.09
N GLY A 108 -7.59 8.99 -4.13
CA GLY A 108 -8.09 9.95 -3.13
C GLY A 108 -7.00 10.58 -2.29
N CYS A 109 -5.96 9.82 -1.91
CA CYS A 109 -4.78 10.37 -1.22
C CYS A 109 -3.99 11.34 -2.11
N GLY A 110 -3.95 11.11 -3.43
CA GLY A 110 -3.33 12.02 -4.39
C GLY A 110 -4.15 13.30 -4.63
N PHE A 111 -5.48 13.20 -4.56
CA PHE A 111 -6.41 14.33 -4.67
C PHE A 111 -6.78 14.96 -3.32
N SER A 112 -5.98 14.76 -2.28
CA SER A 112 -6.19 15.34 -0.95
C SER A 112 -5.84 16.84 -0.93
N ILE A 113 -6.43 17.58 -1.88
CA ILE A 113 -6.28 19.02 -2.16
C ILE A 113 -7.25 19.76 -1.23
N CYS A 114 -6.75 20.27 -0.10
CA CYS A 114 -7.60 20.92 0.90
C CYS A 114 -7.02 22.28 1.24
N ARG A 115 -7.87 23.32 1.14
CA ARG A 115 -7.55 24.75 1.39
C ARG A 115 -7.07 25.08 2.80
N THR A 116 -7.01 24.10 3.71
CA THR A 116 -6.62 24.31 5.11
C THR A 116 -5.84 23.10 5.61
N ARG A 117 -4.74 23.35 6.33
CA ARG A 117 -3.85 22.32 6.91
C ARG A 117 -4.59 21.20 7.66
N LYS A 118 -5.63 21.55 8.44
CA LYS A 118 -6.49 20.59 9.15
C LYS A 118 -7.30 19.71 8.19
N CYS A 119 -7.90 20.31 7.16
CA CYS A 119 -8.68 19.59 6.14
C CYS A 119 -7.78 18.60 5.37
N MET A 120 -6.56 19.00 5.02
CA MET A 120 -5.61 18.13 4.31
C MET A 120 -5.24 16.90 5.14
N ILE A 121 -4.87 17.10 6.41
CA ILE A 121 -4.50 15.98 7.29
C ILE A 121 -5.70 15.07 7.56
N THR A 122 -6.89 15.63 7.79
CA THR A 122 -8.10 14.83 8.03
C THR A 122 -8.51 14.03 6.80
N SER A 123 -8.48 14.61 5.60
CA SER A 123 -8.78 13.90 4.35
C SER A 123 -7.73 12.83 4.06
N LEU A 124 -6.44 13.12 4.25
CA LEU A 124 -5.36 12.14 4.11
C LEU A 124 -5.52 10.97 5.10
N CYS A 125 -5.84 11.25 6.36
CA CYS A 125 -6.15 10.22 7.36
C CYS A 125 -7.34 9.35 6.93
N PHE A 126 -8.40 9.97 6.42
CA PHE A 126 -9.60 9.25 5.98
C PHE A 126 -9.30 8.33 4.79
N PHE A 127 -8.62 8.84 3.75
CA PHE A 127 -8.25 8.01 2.61
C PHE A 127 -7.21 6.94 2.98
N ARG A 128 -6.31 7.21 3.94
CA ARG A 128 -5.38 6.20 4.46
C ARG A 128 -6.07 5.13 5.29
N PHE A 129 -7.08 5.49 6.07
CA PHE A 129 -7.93 4.50 6.74
C PHE A 129 -8.61 3.60 5.71
N LEU A 130 -9.23 4.18 4.69
CA LEU A 130 -9.94 3.44 3.65
C LEU A 130 -9.01 2.56 2.80
N LEU A 131 -7.82 3.08 2.48
CA LEU A 131 -6.75 2.31 1.83
C LEU A 131 -6.29 1.14 2.71
N GLY A 132 -6.07 1.39 4.00
CA GLY A 132 -5.75 0.35 4.98
C GLY A 132 -6.84 -0.72 5.04
N VAL A 133 -8.12 -0.33 5.02
CA VAL A 133 -9.24 -1.29 4.94
C VAL A 133 -9.15 -2.15 3.68
N GLY A 134 -8.82 -1.56 2.52
CA GLY A 134 -8.60 -2.29 1.26
C GLY A 134 -7.45 -3.29 1.34
N ILE A 135 -6.27 -2.85 1.80
CA ILE A 135 -5.08 -3.70 2.01
C ILE A 135 -5.42 -4.85 2.97
N GLY A 136 -6.13 -4.57 4.06
CA GLY A 136 -6.52 -5.56 5.05
C GLY A 136 -7.37 -6.70 4.46
N GLY A 137 -8.15 -6.42 3.41
CA GLY A 137 -8.88 -7.43 2.66
C GLY A 137 -8.00 -8.26 1.73
N ASP A 138 -6.98 -7.65 1.12
CA ASP A 138 -6.12 -8.34 0.15
C ASP A 138 -5.32 -9.48 0.81
N TYR A 139 -4.80 -9.29 2.03
CA TYR A 139 -4.03 -10.31 2.76
C TYR A 139 -4.73 -11.68 2.91
N PRO A 140 -5.95 -11.79 3.49
CA PRO A 140 -6.64 -13.08 3.62
C PRO A 140 -7.12 -13.65 2.27
N LEU A 141 -7.48 -12.78 1.31
CA LEU A 141 -7.94 -13.19 -0.01
C LEU A 141 -6.79 -13.74 -0.86
N SER A 142 -5.63 -13.07 -0.84
CA SER A 142 -4.40 -13.49 -1.51
C SER A 142 -3.88 -14.80 -0.90
N ALA A 143 -3.92 -14.96 0.43
CA ALA A 143 -3.55 -16.22 1.09
C ALA A 143 -4.45 -17.40 0.68
N THR A 144 -5.75 -17.18 0.54
CA THR A 144 -6.71 -18.23 0.15
C THR A 144 -6.61 -18.59 -1.33
N ILE A 145 -6.56 -17.60 -2.22
CA ILE A 145 -6.35 -17.83 -3.66
C ILE A 145 -5.04 -18.58 -3.88
N MET A 146 -3.96 -18.16 -3.23
CA MET A 146 -2.68 -18.85 -3.34
C MET A 146 -2.75 -20.30 -2.87
N SER A 147 -3.51 -20.57 -1.80
CA SER A 147 -3.71 -21.95 -1.32
C SER A 147 -4.52 -22.83 -2.27
N GLU A 148 -5.41 -22.24 -3.08
CA GLU A 148 -6.23 -22.94 -4.07
C GLU A 148 -5.45 -23.27 -5.35
N PHE A 149 -4.49 -22.43 -5.74
CA PHE A 149 -3.69 -22.60 -6.97
C PHE A 149 -2.37 -23.34 -6.78
N ALA A 150 -1.98 -23.70 -5.55
CA ALA A 150 -0.64 -24.19 -5.28
C ALA A 150 -0.57 -25.70 -4.93
N ASN A 151 0.40 -26.38 -5.56
CA ASN A 151 0.76 -27.78 -5.39
C ASN A 151 1.16 -28.18 -3.96
N LYS A 152 0.91 -29.44 -3.58
CA LYS A 152 1.29 -29.97 -2.25
C LYS A 152 2.80 -29.89 -1.97
N VAL A 153 3.65 -30.04 -2.98
CA VAL A 153 5.12 -30.15 -2.81
C VAL A 153 5.85 -28.80 -2.93
N THR A 154 5.38 -27.90 -3.79
CA THR A 154 6.04 -26.60 -4.07
C THR A 154 5.34 -25.40 -3.43
N ARG A 155 4.21 -25.60 -2.74
CA ARG A 155 3.41 -24.55 -2.07
C ARG A 155 4.25 -23.55 -1.29
N GLY A 156 5.16 -24.05 -0.46
CA GLY A 156 6.00 -23.20 0.40
C GLY A 156 6.90 -22.26 -0.39
N SER A 157 7.54 -22.75 -1.46
CA SER A 157 8.42 -21.93 -2.31
C SER A 157 7.65 -20.88 -3.10
N PHE A 158 6.47 -21.23 -3.60
CA PHE A 158 5.58 -20.31 -4.29
C PHE A 158 5.05 -19.21 -3.36
N ILE A 159 4.64 -19.56 -2.14
CA ILE A 159 4.22 -18.59 -1.12
C ILE A 159 5.40 -17.69 -0.75
N ALA A 160 6.59 -18.25 -0.50
CA ALA A 160 7.79 -17.47 -0.18
C ALA A 160 8.17 -16.50 -1.30
N ALA A 161 8.04 -16.91 -2.57
CA ALA A 161 8.29 -16.03 -3.72
C ALA A 161 7.28 -14.86 -3.79
N VAL A 162 6.00 -15.13 -3.51
CA VAL A 162 4.96 -14.09 -3.46
C VAL A 162 5.19 -13.14 -2.28
N PHE A 163 5.55 -13.63 -1.10
CA PHE A 163 5.91 -12.76 0.04
C PHE A 163 7.22 -11.99 -0.19
N SER A 164 8.16 -12.54 -0.97
CA SER A 164 9.40 -11.83 -1.31
C SER A 164 9.15 -10.58 -2.16
N MET A 165 8.03 -10.51 -2.90
CA MET A 165 7.61 -9.29 -3.62
C MET A 165 7.34 -8.10 -2.68
N GLN A 166 7.01 -8.36 -1.41
CA GLN A 166 6.90 -7.31 -0.40
C GLN A 166 8.22 -6.53 -0.25
N GLY A 167 9.36 -7.22 -0.25
CA GLY A 167 10.69 -6.59 -0.19
C GLY A 167 10.96 -5.70 -1.41
N PHE A 168 10.56 -6.14 -2.60
CA PHE A 168 10.65 -5.33 -3.82
C PHE A 168 9.77 -4.08 -3.74
N GLY A 169 8.56 -4.17 -3.18
CA GLY A 169 7.67 -3.01 -2.99
C GLY A 169 8.28 -1.95 -2.08
N ILE A 170 8.95 -2.36 -1.00
CA ILE A 170 9.69 -1.47 -0.10
C ILE A 170 10.85 -0.78 -0.85
N LEU A 171 11.63 -1.55 -1.61
CA LEU A 171 12.76 -1.02 -2.37
C LEU A 171 12.30 0.01 -3.42
N VAL A 172 11.24 -0.30 -4.15
CA VAL A 172 10.69 0.61 -5.17
C VAL A 172 10.11 1.86 -4.52
N SER A 173 9.42 1.75 -3.39
CA SER A 173 8.93 2.90 -2.63
C SER A 173 10.07 3.85 -2.22
N ALA A 174 11.15 3.30 -1.68
CA ALA A 174 12.33 4.09 -1.32
C ALA A 174 13.01 4.72 -2.56
N ALA A 175 13.16 3.96 -3.64
CA ALA A 175 13.78 4.42 -4.88
C ALA A 175 12.99 5.56 -5.53
N VAL A 176 11.65 5.43 -5.64
CA VAL A 176 10.76 6.47 -6.18
C VAL A 176 10.83 7.72 -5.32
N THR A 177 10.75 7.57 -4.00
CA THR A 177 10.88 8.70 -3.05
C THR A 177 12.20 9.45 -3.26
N MET A 178 13.32 8.72 -3.33
CA MET A 178 14.64 9.32 -3.55
C MET A 178 14.76 10.01 -4.91
N ALA A 179 14.22 9.41 -5.97
CA ALA A 179 14.21 10.01 -7.30
C ALA A 179 13.42 11.33 -7.32
N VAL A 180 12.22 11.34 -6.71
CA VAL A 180 11.38 12.55 -6.61
C VAL A 180 12.10 13.64 -5.82
N LEU A 181 12.70 13.30 -4.68
CA LEU A 181 13.47 14.27 -3.88
C LEU A 181 14.68 14.82 -4.64
N ALA A 182 15.41 13.98 -5.38
CA ALA A 182 16.57 14.40 -6.17
C ALA A 182 16.17 15.31 -7.35
N ILE A 183 15.02 15.05 -7.98
CA ILE A 183 14.48 15.94 -9.02
C ILE A 183 14.12 17.28 -8.39
N PHE A 184 13.40 17.27 -7.27
CA PHE A 184 12.98 18.50 -6.59
C PHE A 184 14.18 19.34 -6.12
N ASP A 185 15.22 18.71 -5.58
CA ASP A 185 16.48 19.38 -5.17
C ASP A 185 17.20 20.03 -6.36
N ARG A 186 17.20 19.39 -7.54
CA ARG A 186 17.80 19.96 -8.77
C ARG A 186 16.99 21.08 -9.38
N THR A 187 15.66 21.04 -9.28
CA THR A 187 14.76 22.02 -9.90
C THR A 187 14.49 23.22 -8.99
N SER A 188 14.47 23.00 -7.68
CA SER A 188 14.29 24.07 -6.69
C SER A 188 15.59 24.83 -6.49
N SER A 189 15.77 25.96 -7.17
CA SER A 189 16.72 26.98 -6.71
C SER A 189 16.29 27.41 -5.32
N ALA A 190 16.98 26.90 -4.30
CA ALA A 190 16.60 26.97 -2.91
C ALA A 190 16.44 28.42 -2.43
N SER A 191 15.23 28.97 -2.52
CA SER A 191 14.88 30.12 -1.69
C SER A 191 14.67 29.62 -0.28
N LYS A 192 15.43 30.18 0.66
CA LYS A 192 15.46 29.81 2.08
C LYS A 192 14.24 30.34 2.85
N ASP A 193 13.28 30.90 2.13
CA ASP A 193 12.06 31.49 2.66
C ASP A 193 11.01 30.43 2.95
N ARG A 194 10.18 30.71 3.96
CA ARG A 194 8.97 29.94 4.28
C ARG A 194 8.19 29.68 2.98
N THR A 195 7.82 28.41 2.75
CA THR A 195 6.90 28.05 1.67
C THR A 195 5.70 28.98 1.70
N PRO A 196 5.40 29.70 0.60
CA PRO A 196 4.31 30.67 0.59
C PRO A 196 2.97 29.96 0.79
N GLU A 197 2.00 30.57 1.46
CA GLU A 197 0.65 29.98 1.68
C GLU A 197 -0.05 29.59 0.37
N VAL A 198 0.36 30.17 -0.77
CA VAL A 198 -0.13 29.78 -2.10
C VAL A 198 0.39 28.42 -2.59
N ALA A 199 1.47 27.89 -2.03
CA ALA A 199 1.88 26.51 -2.28
C ALA A 199 0.89 25.52 -1.65
N ASP A 200 0.24 25.90 -0.54
CA ASP A 200 -0.87 25.14 0.08
C ASP A 200 -2.19 25.24 -0.72
N LEU A 201 -2.26 26.15 -1.70
CA LEU A 201 -3.40 26.30 -2.62
C LEU A 201 -3.20 25.49 -3.92
N ALA A 202 -1.96 25.18 -4.28
CA ALA A 202 -1.62 24.35 -5.44
C ALA A 202 -1.55 22.85 -5.09
N TRP A 203 -1.59 22.53 -3.79
CA TRP A 203 -1.76 21.19 -3.25
C TRP A 203 -3.22 20.83 -3.10
#